data_AF-A0A0F2TKG7-F1
#
_entry.id   AF-A0A0F2TKG7-F1
#
_cell.length_a   1.000
_cell.length_b   1.000
_cell.length_c   1.000
_cell.angle_alpha   90.00
_cell.angle_beta   90.00
_cell.angle_gamma   90.00
#
_symmetry.space_group_name_H-M   'P 1'
#
loop_
_entity.id
_entity.type
_entity.pdbx_description
1 polymer ?
#
loop_
_entity_poly.entity_id
_entity_poly.type
_entity_poly.pdbx_seq_one_letter_code
_entity_poly.pdbx_strand_id
1 'polypeptide(L)'
;MTPGGSGHRRWTRRFLVAFQALCVLVVAGCVWWGVAAFLRAGDPRETGTDRAERLAGLHHEQHPGKGRYYVPADTVLSTTPDGVPVAYLHYGVRDTGDNNLDDFLRTYDLPSTGTPAPLPEDLRAALPGDEPTEGVLLPEERPGRQVFMVLRPPARKTADGVAGDIYVRATG
;
A
#
# COMPACT_ATOMS: atom_id res chain seq x y z
N MET A 1 8.85 29.58 -76.67
CA MET A 1 8.68 30.36 -75.43
C MET A 1 7.51 29.78 -74.65
N THR A 2 7.78 28.99 -73.62
CA THR A 2 6.76 28.53 -72.66
C THR A 2 7.06 29.21 -71.33
N PRO A 3 6.29 30.24 -70.93
CA PRO A 3 6.37 30.78 -69.59
C PRO A 3 5.49 29.93 -68.67
N GLY A 4 5.93 29.69 -67.43
CA GLY A 4 5.01 29.20 -66.39
C GLY A 4 5.47 28.04 -65.51
N GLY A 5 6.76 27.72 -65.45
CA GLY A 5 7.27 26.64 -64.58
C GLY A 5 7.64 27.04 -63.14
N SER A 6 7.50 28.31 -62.76
CA SER A 6 8.09 28.84 -61.51
C SER A 6 7.11 29.00 -60.34
N GLY A 7 5.79 29.07 -60.60
CA GLY A 7 4.76 29.23 -59.56
C GLY A 7 4.44 27.92 -58.83
N HIS A 8 4.36 26.80 -59.57
CA HIS A 8 3.94 25.51 -59.04
C HIS A 8 4.94 24.91 -58.04
N ARG A 9 6.26 25.03 -58.30
CA ARG A 9 7.33 24.56 -57.38
C ARG A 9 7.39 25.34 -56.06
N ARG A 10 7.07 26.64 -56.07
CA ARG A 10 7.03 27.44 -54.83
C ARG A 10 5.81 27.10 -53.97
N TRP A 11 4.68 26.80 -54.61
CA TRP A 11 3.44 26.43 -53.91
C TRP A 11 3.54 25.04 -53.28
N THR A 12 4.07 24.05 -54.00
CA THR A 12 4.37 22.72 -53.45
C THR A 12 5.36 22.79 -52.31
N ARG A 13 6.45 23.57 -52.42
CA ARG A 13 7.42 23.71 -51.32
C ARG A 13 6.82 24.32 -50.05
N ARG A 14 5.95 25.33 -50.18
CA ARG A 14 5.24 25.93 -49.04
C ARG A 14 4.25 24.94 -48.42
N PHE A 15 3.53 24.19 -49.23
CA PHE A 15 2.61 23.16 -48.77
C PHE A 15 3.33 22.03 -48.03
N LEU A 16 4.49 21.59 -48.57
CA LEU A 16 5.31 20.54 -47.97
C LEU A 16 5.90 20.99 -46.63
N VAL A 17 6.35 22.24 -46.52
CA VAL A 17 6.82 22.83 -45.25
C VAL A 17 5.68 22.95 -44.24
N ALA A 18 4.49 23.38 -44.66
CA ALA A 18 3.33 23.47 -43.78
C ALA A 18 2.87 22.09 -43.29
N PHE A 19 2.82 21.10 -44.19
CA PHE A 19 2.49 19.72 -43.85
C PHE A 19 3.54 19.09 -42.92
N GLN A 20 4.83 19.34 -43.18
CA GLN A 20 5.92 18.89 -42.31
C GLN A 20 5.81 19.50 -40.91
N ALA A 21 5.55 20.81 -40.83
CA ALA A 21 5.36 21.50 -39.55
C ALA A 21 4.15 20.94 -38.78
N LEU A 22 3.05 20.67 -39.49
CA LEU A 22 1.88 20.02 -38.90
C LEU A 22 2.22 18.61 -38.37
N CYS A 23 2.93 17.80 -39.14
CA CYS A 23 3.39 16.48 -38.69
C CYS A 23 4.25 16.58 -37.42
N VAL A 24 5.20 17.52 -37.37
CA VAL A 24 6.05 17.72 -36.18
C VAL A 24 5.20 18.14 -34.97
N LEU A 25 4.23 19.04 -35.15
CA LEU A 25 3.33 19.45 -34.07
C LEU A 25 2.45 18.30 -33.58
N VAL A 26 1.93 17.47 -34.48
CA VAL A 26 1.14 16.28 -34.11
C VAL A 26 2.01 15.28 -33.34
N VAL A 27 3.23 15.01 -33.82
CA VAL A 27 4.17 14.11 -33.11
C VAL A 27 4.52 14.67 -31.74
N ALA A 28 4.84 15.97 -31.64
CA ALA A 28 5.12 16.62 -30.36
C ALA A 28 3.92 16.56 -29.41
N GLY A 29 2.70 16.75 -29.92
CA GLY A 29 1.47 16.58 -29.16
C GLY A 29 1.27 15.16 -28.66
N CYS A 30 1.49 14.14 -29.51
CA CYS A 30 1.40 12.73 -29.13
C CYS A 30 2.46 12.36 -28.08
N VAL A 31 3.71 12.83 -28.26
CA VAL A 31 4.78 12.60 -27.29
C VAL A 31 4.45 13.26 -25.95
N TRP A 32 3.99 14.53 -25.96
CA TRP A 32 3.59 15.23 -24.75
C TRP A 32 2.44 14.53 -24.04
N TRP A 33 1.43 14.10 -24.77
CA TRP A 33 0.30 13.34 -24.22
C TRP A 33 0.75 11.99 -23.64
N GLY A 34 1.65 11.28 -24.34
CA GLY A 34 2.25 10.04 -23.86
C GLY A 34 3.05 10.24 -22.57
N VAL A 35 3.86 11.29 -22.49
CA VAL A 35 4.61 11.65 -21.27
C VAL A 35 3.66 12.00 -20.13
N ALA A 36 2.62 12.81 -20.38
CA ALA A 36 1.64 13.16 -19.35
C ALA A 36 0.85 11.93 -18.86
N ALA A 37 0.48 11.01 -19.76
CA ALA A 37 -0.17 9.77 -19.41
C ALA A 37 0.75 8.84 -18.60
N PHE A 38 2.02 8.74 -18.98
CA PHE A 38 3.03 7.96 -18.26
C PHE A 38 3.30 8.52 -16.86
N LEU A 39 3.41 9.84 -16.73
CA LEU A 39 3.59 10.50 -15.44
C LEU A 39 2.38 10.30 -14.52
N ARG A 40 1.14 10.36 -15.05
CA ARG A 40 -0.08 10.03 -14.27
C ARG A 40 -0.20 8.54 -13.94
N ALA A 41 0.31 7.66 -14.80
CA ALA A 41 0.37 6.23 -14.51
C ALA A 41 1.45 5.88 -13.47
N GLY A 42 2.39 6.80 -13.24
CA GLY A 42 3.41 6.73 -12.20
C GLY A 42 2.95 7.27 -10.84
N ASP A 43 1.74 7.85 -10.72
CA ASP A 43 1.13 7.98 -9.40
C ASP A 43 0.95 6.57 -8.84
N PRO A 44 1.54 6.25 -7.67
CA PRO A 44 1.43 4.93 -7.10
C PRO A 44 -0.05 4.61 -6.94
N ARG A 45 -0.56 3.69 -7.76
CA ARG A 45 -1.91 3.15 -7.57
C ARG A 45 -1.95 2.65 -6.14
N GLU A 46 -2.83 3.24 -5.34
CA GLU A 46 -3.11 2.76 -3.99
C GLU A 46 -3.28 1.24 -4.05
N THR A 47 -2.35 0.53 -3.42
CA THR A 47 -2.37 -0.92 -3.43
C THR A 47 -3.49 -1.39 -2.49
N GLY A 48 -3.99 -2.62 -2.70
CA GLY A 48 -4.93 -3.22 -1.75
C GLY A 48 -4.38 -3.23 -0.33
N THR A 49 -3.05 -3.33 -0.19
CA THR A 49 -2.31 -3.20 1.06
C THR A 49 -2.44 -1.80 1.66
N ASP A 50 -2.15 -0.74 0.91
CA ASP A 50 -2.26 0.64 1.41
C ASP A 50 -3.68 0.94 1.92
N ARG A 51 -4.70 0.46 1.20
CA ARG A 51 -6.10 0.62 1.60
C ARG A 51 -6.42 -0.16 2.87
N ALA A 52 -5.94 -1.39 2.99
CA ALA A 52 -6.11 -2.22 4.18
C ALA A 52 -5.39 -1.62 5.41
N GLU A 53 -4.17 -1.14 5.23
CA GLU A 53 -3.42 -0.45 6.29
C GLU A 53 -4.09 0.86 6.71
N ARG A 54 -4.61 1.65 5.76
CA ARG A 54 -5.37 2.87 6.07
C ARG A 54 -6.63 2.57 6.85
N LEU A 55 -7.35 1.51 6.48
CA LEU A 55 -8.54 1.03 7.19
C LEU A 55 -8.18 0.58 8.62
N ALA A 56 -7.07 -0.13 8.78
CA ALA A 56 -6.56 -0.54 10.07
C ALA A 56 -5.93 0.59 10.89
N GLY A 57 -5.72 1.77 10.29
CA GLY A 57 -5.09 2.87 10.99
C GLY A 57 -3.59 2.69 11.22
N LEU A 58 -2.94 1.84 10.43
CA LEU A 58 -1.51 1.47 10.55
C LEU A 58 -0.69 2.00 9.37
N HIS A 59 -1.32 2.73 8.44
CA HIS A 59 -0.62 3.31 7.31
C HIS A 59 0.37 4.38 7.77
N HIS A 60 1.55 4.41 7.18
CA HIS A 60 2.65 5.30 7.56
C HIS A 60 2.25 6.78 7.56
N GLU A 61 1.42 7.22 6.61
CA GLU A 61 0.91 8.61 6.55
C GLU A 61 0.03 9.00 7.75
N GLN A 62 -0.60 8.03 8.43
CA GLN A 62 -1.44 8.27 9.61
C GLN A 62 -0.59 8.46 10.88
N HIS A 63 0.71 8.18 10.82
CA HIS A 63 1.65 8.22 11.94
C HIS A 63 2.88 9.10 11.62
N PRO A 64 2.68 10.40 11.32
CA PRO A 64 3.78 11.27 10.91
C PRO A 64 4.83 11.40 12.03
N GLY A 65 6.11 11.31 11.65
CA GLY A 65 7.23 11.52 12.57
C GLY A 65 7.72 10.27 13.30
N LYS A 66 7.12 9.09 13.07
CA LYS A 66 7.60 7.82 13.69
C LYS A 66 8.88 7.28 13.07
N GLY A 67 9.31 7.77 11.90
CA GLY A 67 10.61 7.50 11.28
C GLY A 67 10.81 6.07 10.74
N ARG A 68 10.05 5.10 11.26
CA ARG A 68 10.05 3.69 10.87
C ARG A 68 8.61 3.18 10.87
N TYR A 69 8.32 2.28 9.94
CA TYR A 69 7.02 1.64 9.78
C TYR A 69 7.23 0.18 9.44
N TYR A 70 6.32 -0.67 9.90
CA TYR A 70 6.34 -2.08 9.61
C TYR A 70 5.56 -2.35 8.34
N VAL A 71 6.06 -3.29 7.53
CA VAL A 71 5.38 -3.78 6.34
C VAL A 71 4.70 -5.10 6.69
N PRO A 72 3.42 -5.28 6.38
CA PRO A 72 2.71 -6.51 6.65
C PRO A 72 3.28 -7.64 5.79
N ALA A 73 3.41 -8.82 6.40
CA ALA A 73 3.78 -10.05 5.69
C ALA A 73 2.63 -10.51 4.78
N ASP A 74 1.40 -10.44 5.29
CA ASP A 74 0.19 -10.78 4.55
C ASP A 74 -0.88 -9.71 4.74
N THR A 75 -1.67 -9.49 3.69
CA THR A 75 -2.74 -8.50 3.70
C THR A 75 -3.90 -8.96 2.85
N VAL A 76 -5.10 -8.97 3.44
CA VAL A 76 -6.33 -9.31 2.75
C VAL A 76 -7.36 -8.23 3.01
N LEU A 77 -7.86 -7.64 1.94
CA LEU A 77 -9.01 -6.76 1.98
C LEU A 77 -10.23 -7.52 1.48
N SER A 78 -11.23 -7.65 2.34
CA SER A 78 -12.49 -8.31 2.06
C SER A 78 -13.66 -7.37 2.33
N THR A 79 -14.88 -7.86 2.12
CA THR A 79 -16.11 -7.13 2.40
C THR A 79 -17.08 -8.08 3.09
N THR A 80 -17.74 -7.62 4.16
CA THR A 80 -18.79 -8.39 4.81
C THR A 80 -19.97 -8.61 3.86
N PRO A 81 -20.89 -9.56 4.15
CA PRO A 81 -22.12 -9.71 3.39
C PRO A 81 -22.95 -8.41 3.28
N ASP A 82 -22.84 -7.53 4.28
CA ASP A 82 -23.52 -6.24 4.34
C ASP A 82 -22.80 -5.12 3.56
N GLY A 83 -21.69 -5.44 2.87
CA GLY A 83 -20.95 -4.46 2.08
C GLY A 83 -19.91 -3.65 2.86
N VAL A 84 -19.65 -3.98 4.13
CA VAL A 84 -18.70 -3.26 4.99
C VAL A 84 -17.26 -3.74 4.69
N PRO A 85 -16.30 -2.87 4.39
CA PRO A 85 -14.93 -3.30 4.14
C PRO A 85 -14.29 -3.85 5.42
N VAL A 86 -13.55 -4.95 5.27
CA VAL A 86 -12.78 -5.58 6.35
C VAL A 86 -11.35 -5.79 5.90
N ALA A 87 -10.39 -5.29 6.67
CA ALA A 87 -8.97 -5.53 6.47
C ALA A 87 -8.46 -6.56 7.48
N TYR A 88 -7.73 -7.54 6.97
CA TYR A 88 -6.96 -8.50 7.74
C TYR A 88 -5.48 -8.29 7.42
N LEU A 89 -4.68 -8.02 8.45
CA LEU A 89 -3.24 -7.81 8.32
C LEU A 89 -2.49 -8.78 9.23
N HIS A 90 -1.33 -9.23 8.76
CA HIS A 90 -0.40 -10.05 9.52
C HIS A 90 0.99 -9.42 9.44
N TYR A 91 1.60 -9.16 10.59
CA TYR A 91 2.97 -8.67 10.70
C TYR A 91 3.83 -9.69 11.43
N GLY A 92 4.86 -10.20 10.75
CA GLY A 92 5.90 -11.02 11.38
C GLY A 92 6.99 -10.14 11.97
N VAL A 93 7.00 -9.98 13.29
CA VAL A 93 8.00 -9.17 14.00
C VAL A 93 9.16 -10.06 14.46
N ARG A 94 10.34 -9.79 13.90
CA ARG A 94 11.58 -10.50 14.25
C ARG A 94 12.15 -9.94 15.55
N ASP A 95 13.03 -10.70 16.20
CA ASP A 95 13.84 -10.23 17.35
C ASP A 95 15.22 -9.80 16.84
N THR A 96 15.32 -8.59 16.32
CA THR A 96 16.59 -8.00 15.87
C THR A 96 16.78 -6.65 16.53
N GLY A 97 17.10 -6.61 17.83
CA GLY A 97 17.52 -5.43 18.62
C GLY A 97 16.65 -4.17 18.49
N ASP A 98 16.72 -3.52 17.33
CA ASP A 98 15.92 -2.37 16.94
C ASP A 98 14.56 -2.74 16.32
N ASN A 99 14.34 -3.97 15.86
CA ASN A 99 13.01 -4.45 15.45
C ASN A 99 12.61 -5.54 16.43
N ASN A 100 11.58 -5.29 17.23
CA ASN A 100 10.96 -6.26 18.13
C ASN A 100 9.52 -5.85 18.40
N LEU A 101 8.78 -6.68 19.14
CA LEU A 101 7.36 -6.45 19.44
C LEU A 101 7.13 -5.13 20.19
N ASP A 102 8.01 -4.80 21.15
CA ASP A 102 7.92 -3.56 21.93
C ASP A 102 8.08 -2.32 21.01
N ASP A 103 8.96 -2.38 20.01
CA ASP A 103 9.13 -1.32 19.01
C ASP A 103 7.90 -1.18 18.10
N PHE A 104 7.29 -2.29 17.69
CA PHE A 104 6.03 -2.28 16.91
C PHE A 104 4.93 -1.57 17.70
N LEU A 105 4.73 -1.97 18.96
CA LEU A 105 3.68 -1.39 19.80
C LEU A 105 3.92 0.10 20.03
N ARG A 106 5.17 0.51 20.26
CA ARG A 106 5.54 1.92 20.39
C ARG A 106 5.35 2.72 19.09
N THR A 107 5.64 2.11 17.94
CA THR A 107 5.51 2.77 16.63
C THR A 107 4.07 3.18 16.37
N TYR A 108 3.12 2.32 16.72
CA TYR A 108 1.69 2.53 16.48
C TYR A 108 0.88 2.96 17.71
N ASP A 109 1.58 3.34 18.79
CA ASP A 109 0.99 3.75 20.08
C ASP A 109 -0.01 2.73 20.65
N LEU A 110 0.31 1.45 20.50
CA LEU A 110 -0.48 0.33 20.98
C LEU A 110 -0.08 -0.04 22.43
N PRO A 111 -1.03 -0.51 23.24
CA PRO A 111 -0.74 -0.95 24.60
C PRO A 111 0.08 -2.23 24.63
N SER A 112 0.97 -2.35 25.62
CA SER A 112 1.83 -3.52 25.83
C SER A 112 1.16 -4.70 26.55
N THR A 113 -0.08 -4.51 27.01
CA THR A 113 -0.81 -5.51 27.79
C THR A 113 -2.18 -5.72 27.19
N GLY A 114 -2.61 -6.98 27.16
CA GLY A 114 -3.93 -7.35 26.67
C GLY A 114 -4.49 -8.58 27.39
N THR A 115 -5.61 -9.07 26.89
CA THR A 115 -6.30 -10.23 27.45
C THR A 115 -6.18 -11.41 26.48
N PRO A 116 -5.84 -12.62 26.94
CA PRO A 116 -5.91 -13.81 26.08
C PRO A 116 -7.31 -13.97 25.50
N ALA A 117 -7.39 -14.10 24.19
CA ALA A 117 -8.65 -14.25 23.47
C ALA A 117 -8.44 -15.12 22.22
N PRO A 118 -9.47 -15.87 21.79
CA PRO A 118 -9.43 -16.59 20.54
C PRO A 118 -9.35 -15.62 19.35
N LEU A 119 -8.57 -15.98 18.34
CA LEU A 119 -8.56 -15.22 17.08
C LEU A 119 -9.91 -15.43 16.37
N PRO A 120 -10.52 -14.37 15.81
CA PRO A 120 -11.75 -14.48 15.04
C PRO A 120 -11.62 -15.49 13.88
N GLU A 121 -12.66 -16.30 13.65
CA GLU A 121 -12.66 -17.30 12.58
C GLU A 121 -12.50 -16.68 11.19
N ASP A 122 -13.06 -15.49 10.98
CA ASP A 122 -12.96 -14.75 9.72
C ASP A 122 -11.53 -14.30 9.42
N LEU A 123 -10.79 -13.87 10.45
CA LEU A 123 -9.36 -13.54 10.36
C LEU A 123 -8.54 -14.78 9.98
N ARG A 124 -8.77 -15.90 10.68
CA ARG A 124 -8.08 -17.16 10.43
C ARG A 124 -8.39 -17.74 9.05
N ALA A 125 -9.60 -17.55 8.55
CA ALA A 125 -9.99 -18.01 7.22
C ALA A 125 -9.42 -17.12 6.10
N ALA A 126 -9.17 -15.84 6.40
CA ALA A 126 -8.68 -14.87 5.43
C ALA A 126 -7.18 -14.94 5.21
N LEU A 127 -6.40 -15.22 6.26
CA LEU A 127 -4.93 -15.26 6.18
C LEU A 127 -4.43 -16.67 5.80
N PRO A 128 -3.36 -16.79 5.00
CA PRO A 128 -2.94 -18.06 4.40
C PRO A 128 -2.05 -18.96 5.29
N GLY A 129 -2.23 -18.98 6.61
CA GLY A 129 -1.29 -19.60 7.56
C GLY A 129 -1.83 -20.73 8.45
N ASP A 130 -0.95 -21.24 9.32
CA ASP A 130 -1.30 -21.94 10.55
C ASP A 130 -1.48 -20.88 11.64
N GLU A 131 -2.49 -20.01 11.52
CA GLU A 131 -2.74 -19.00 12.55
C GLU A 131 -3.03 -19.68 13.88
N PRO A 132 -2.44 -19.18 14.98
CA PRO A 132 -2.72 -19.72 16.30
C PRO A 132 -4.20 -19.54 16.63
N THR A 133 -4.73 -20.50 17.38
CA THR A 133 -6.14 -20.45 17.83
C THR A 133 -6.39 -19.25 18.75
N GLU A 134 -5.36 -18.81 19.48
CA GLU A 134 -5.45 -17.79 20.51
C GLU A 134 -4.27 -16.81 20.43
N GLY A 135 -4.51 -15.59 20.88
CA GLY A 135 -3.52 -14.54 21.01
C GLY A 135 -3.89 -13.60 22.14
N VAL A 136 -3.02 -12.63 22.42
CA VAL A 136 -3.30 -11.56 23.37
C VAL A 136 -4.02 -10.44 22.63
N LEU A 137 -5.32 -10.29 22.88
CA LEU A 137 -6.10 -9.16 22.37
C LEU A 137 -5.68 -7.89 23.11
N LEU A 138 -5.15 -6.93 22.35
CA LEU A 138 -4.78 -5.63 22.87
C LEU A 138 -6.02 -4.74 23.00
N PRO A 139 -6.16 -3.98 24.10
CA PRO A 139 -7.25 -3.01 24.22
C PRO A 139 -7.10 -1.95 23.14
N GLU A 140 -8.18 -1.75 22.40
CA GLU A 140 -8.22 -0.84 21.25
C GLU A 140 -9.22 0.28 21.51
N GLU A 141 -8.76 1.52 21.33
CA GLU A 141 -9.63 2.70 21.42
C GLU A 141 -10.40 2.93 20.12
N ARG A 142 -9.94 2.34 19.01
CA ARG A 142 -10.59 2.49 17.71
C ARG A 142 -11.76 1.51 17.56
N PRO A 143 -12.99 2.00 17.32
CA PRO A 143 -14.12 1.13 17.04
C PRO A 143 -13.88 0.34 15.76
N GLY A 144 -14.27 -0.94 15.77
CA GLY A 144 -14.11 -1.82 14.61
C GLY A 144 -12.70 -2.36 14.38
N ARG A 145 -11.71 -1.99 15.21
CA ARG A 145 -10.35 -2.51 15.15
C ARG A 145 -10.07 -3.48 16.30
N GLN A 146 -9.47 -4.61 15.97
CA GLN A 146 -8.99 -5.62 16.91
C GLN A 146 -7.55 -5.96 16.55
N VAL A 147 -6.66 -5.91 17.53
CA VAL A 147 -5.24 -6.25 17.38
C VAL A 147 -4.90 -7.40 18.31
N PHE A 148 -4.39 -8.49 17.74
CA PHE A 148 -3.98 -9.69 18.45
C PHE A 148 -2.47 -9.84 18.36
N MET A 149 -1.85 -10.06 19.50
CA MET A 149 -0.42 -10.28 19.62
C MET A 149 -0.15 -11.75 19.98
N VAL A 150 0.68 -12.41 19.20
CA VAL A 150 1.04 -13.81 19.38
C VAL A 150 2.54 -13.90 19.57
N LEU A 151 2.96 -14.50 20.68
CA LEU A 151 4.37 -14.70 20.96
C LEU A 151 4.86 -15.98 20.29
N ARG A 152 5.97 -15.91 19.53
CA ARG A 152 6.51 -17.08 18.83
C ARG A 152 7.41 -17.92 19.75
N PRO A 153 7.14 -19.22 19.96
CA PRO A 153 8.02 -20.08 20.75
C PRO A 153 9.41 -20.28 20.12
N PRO A 154 10.51 -20.31 20.91
CA PRO A 154 10.56 -20.00 22.33
C PRO A 154 10.52 -18.49 22.53
N ALA A 155 9.40 -17.98 23.04
CA ALA A 155 9.20 -16.57 23.34
C ALA A 155 9.94 -16.22 24.63
N ARG A 156 11.27 -16.22 24.56
CA ARG A 156 12.11 -15.79 25.66
C ARG A 156 12.50 -14.34 25.37
N LYS A 157 12.15 -13.43 26.27
CA LYS A 157 12.66 -12.06 26.23
C LYS A 157 14.19 -12.13 26.27
N THR A 158 14.81 -11.79 25.14
CA THR A 158 16.26 -11.67 25.02
C THR A 158 16.70 -10.29 25.50
N ALA A 159 18.00 -10.02 25.48
CA ALA A 159 18.49 -8.66 25.66
C ALA A 159 18.01 -7.71 24.55
N ASP A 160 17.63 -8.27 23.39
CA ASP A 160 17.32 -7.57 22.15
C ASP A 160 15.80 -7.40 21.92
N GLY A 161 14.96 -8.14 22.66
CA GLY A 161 13.51 -8.00 22.62
C GLY A 161 12.75 -9.33 22.64
N VAL A 162 11.55 -9.31 22.06
CA VAL A 162 10.68 -10.47 21.89
C VAL A 162 10.21 -10.51 20.43
N ALA A 163 10.35 -11.65 19.78
CA ALA A 163 9.75 -11.92 18.48
C ALA A 163 8.29 -12.34 18.63
N GLY A 164 7.47 -11.99 17.65
CA GLY A 164 6.06 -12.35 17.66
C GLY A 164 5.38 -11.99 16.35
N ASP A 165 4.13 -12.40 16.27
CA ASP A 165 3.25 -12.15 15.15
C ASP A 165 2.12 -11.24 15.62
N ILE A 166 1.82 -10.19 14.86
CA ILE A 166 0.71 -9.27 15.12
C ILE A 166 -0.35 -9.50 14.05
N TYR A 167 -1.56 -9.79 14.47
CA TYR A 167 -2.73 -9.95 13.60
C TYR A 167 -3.70 -8.81 13.84
N VAL A 168 -4.21 -8.22 12.78
CA VAL A 168 -5.13 -7.09 12.87
C VAL A 168 -6.36 -7.38 12.05
N ARG A 169 -7.53 -7.13 12.65
CA ARG A 169 -8.82 -7.10 11.98
C ARG A 169 -9.40 -5.70 12.14
N ALA A 170 -9.71 -5.05 11.03
CA ALA A 170 -10.30 -3.72 11.04
C ALA A 170 -11.51 -3.64 10.11
N THR A 171 -12.61 -3.08 10.61
CA THR A 171 -13.84 -2.85 9.86
C THR A 171 -14.10 -1.36 9.70
N GLY A 172 -14.54 -0.93 8.51
CA GLY A 172 -14.86 0.47 8.19
C GLY A 172 -16.29 0.91 8.46
#